data_AF-A0A2Z3QYX5-F1
#
_entry.id   AF-A0A2Z3QYX5-F1
#
_cell.length_a   1.000
_cell.length_b   1.000
_cell.length_c   1.000
_cell.angle_alpha   90.00
_cell.angle_beta   90.00
_cell.angle_gamma   90.00
#
_symmetry.space_group_name_H-M   'P 1'
#
loop_
_entity.id
_entity.type
_entity.pdbx_description
1 polymer ?
#
loop_
_entity_poly.entity_id
_entity_poly.type
_entity_poly.pdbx_seq_one_letter_code
_entity_poly.pdbx_strand_id
1 'polypeptide(L)'
;MVIASFLHEDTRMVDGSADMDLHSHLLACNMTQRADGVWVRMDLDFGRQMELAKIADFAQKAFLAKRAQALGYEIRQTRDGWELSASPKTS
;
A
#
# COMPACT_ATOMS: atom_id res chain seq x y z
N MET A 1 -15.60 5.23 -9.02
CA MET A 1 -14.81 3.99 -8.94
C MET A 1 -15.41 3.08 -7.89
N VAL A 2 -15.30 1.76 -8.10
CA VAL A 2 -15.70 0.73 -7.13
C VAL A 2 -14.45 -0.04 -6.71
N ILE A 3 -14.16 -0.09 -5.40
CA ILE A 3 -13.01 -0.80 -4.82
C ILE A 3 -13.49 -1.73 -3.72
N ALA A 4 -12.96 -2.94 -3.68
CA ALA A 4 -13.00 -3.81 -2.50
C ALA A 4 -11.60 -3.88 -1.84
N SER A 5 -11.54 -3.80 -0.52
CA SER A 5 -10.31 -3.86 0.27
C SER A 5 -10.24 -5.18 1.05
N PHE A 6 -9.12 -5.88 0.94
CA PHE A 6 -8.87 -7.14 1.64
C PHE A 6 -7.55 -7.02 2.40
N LEU A 7 -7.60 -7.09 3.74
CA LEU A 7 -6.43 -7.05 4.62
C LEU A 7 -5.91 -8.47 4.84
N HIS A 8 -4.59 -8.64 4.78
CA HIS A 8 -3.87 -9.88 5.02
C HIS A 8 -2.72 -9.61 6.00
N GLU A 9 -2.32 -10.62 6.76
CA GLU A 9 -1.33 -10.52 7.84
C GLU A 9 -0.11 -11.44 7.63
N ASP A 10 -0.16 -12.29 6.61
CA ASP A 10 0.82 -13.32 6.31
C ASP A 10 1.39 -13.18 4.89
N THR A 11 2.61 -13.68 4.69
CA THR A 11 3.16 -13.86 3.34
C THR A 11 2.94 -15.29 2.84
N ARG A 12 3.29 -15.54 1.58
CA ARG A 12 3.34 -16.90 1.04
C ARG A 12 4.37 -17.72 1.79
N MET A 13 4.05 -18.98 2.07
CA MET A 13 4.98 -19.92 2.69
C MET A 13 6.25 -20.06 1.84
N VAL A 14 7.41 -19.85 2.46
CA VAL A 14 8.74 -20.17 1.91
C VAL A 14 9.38 -21.15 2.88
N ASP A 15 9.87 -22.28 2.37
CA ASP A 15 10.53 -23.33 3.16
C ASP A 15 9.73 -23.86 4.37
N GLY A 16 8.39 -23.79 4.30
CA GLY A 16 7.49 -24.34 5.32
C GLY A 16 7.14 -23.38 6.46
N SER A 17 7.57 -22.11 6.40
CA SER A 17 7.15 -21.04 7.31
C SER A 17 6.59 -19.83 6.55
N ALA A 18 5.62 -19.15 7.15
CA ALA A 18 5.17 -17.83 6.70
C ALA A 18 5.73 -16.76 7.65
N ASP A 19 6.32 -15.72 7.07
CA ASP A 19 6.70 -14.51 7.79
C ASP A 19 5.49 -13.60 8.03
N MET A 20 5.62 -12.69 9.00
CA MET A 20 4.64 -11.63 9.24
C MET A 20 4.70 -10.60 8.10
N ASP A 21 3.59 -10.40 7.39
CA ASP A 21 3.48 -9.44 6.30
C ASP A 21 2.08 -8.80 6.25
N LEU A 22 1.95 -7.65 6.90
CA LEU A 22 0.70 -6.89 6.92
C LEU A 22 0.52 -6.11 5.63
N HIS A 23 -0.43 -6.52 4.79
CA HIS A 23 -0.69 -5.89 3.50
C HIS A 23 -2.18 -5.84 3.16
N SER A 24 -2.56 -4.97 2.22
CA SER A 24 -3.94 -4.89 1.74
C SER A 24 -4.02 -4.95 0.22
N HIS A 25 -4.90 -5.79 -0.30
CA HIS A 25 -5.29 -5.79 -1.70
C HIS A 25 -6.46 -4.84 -1.90
N LEU A 26 -6.23 -3.77 -2.68
CA LEU A 26 -7.27 -2.89 -3.18
C LEU A 26 -7.69 -3.33 -4.58
N LEU A 27 -8.74 -4.14 -4.67
CA LEU A 27 -9.27 -4.62 -5.94
C LEU A 27 -10.14 -3.53 -6.56
N ALA A 28 -9.57 -2.78 -7.51
CA ALA A 28 -10.29 -1.78 -8.29
C ALA A 28 -11.05 -2.44 -9.44
N CYS A 29 -12.37 -2.50 -9.35
CA CYS A 29 -13.21 -2.97 -10.44
C CYS A 29 -13.06 -2.03 -11.64
N ASN A 30 -12.93 -2.55 -12.86
CA ASN A 30 -12.78 -1.75 -14.09
C ASN A 30 -14.08 -1.03 -14.49
N MET A 31 -14.61 -0.20 -13.58
CA MET A 31 -15.79 0.61 -13.77
C MET A 31 -15.74 1.90 -12.94
N THR A 32 -16.17 2.99 -13.56
CA THR A 32 -16.45 4.25 -12.87
C THR A 32 -17.68 4.91 -13.45
N GLN A 33 -18.33 5.75 -12.65
CA GLN A 33 -19.49 6.52 -13.08
C GLN A 33 -19.03 7.91 -13.47
N ARG A 34 -19.37 8.36 -14.69
CA ARG A 34 -19.13 9.73 -15.14
C ARG A 34 -20.14 10.68 -14.51
N ALA A 35 -19.90 11.99 -14.65
CA ALA A 35 -20.81 13.03 -14.14
C ALA A 35 -22.23 12.96 -14.73
N ASP A 36 -22.41 12.35 -15.91
CA ASP A 36 -23.71 12.11 -16.55
C ASP A 36 -24.43 10.85 -16.02
N GLY A 37 -23.87 10.16 -15.02
CA GLY A 37 -24.44 8.96 -14.43
C GLY A 37 -24.15 7.66 -15.19
N VAL A 38 -23.49 7.73 -16.36
CA VAL A 38 -23.16 6.54 -17.16
C VAL A 38 -21.96 5.81 -16.56
N TRP A 39 -22.09 4.49 -16.43
CA TRP A 39 -20.99 3.61 -16.04
C TRP A 39 -20.13 3.27 -17.25
N VAL A 40 -18.82 3.50 -17.13
CA VAL A 40 -17.83 3.27 -18.17
C VAL A 40 -16.61 2.55 -17.58
N ARG A 41 -15.75 2.01 -18.44
CA ARG A 41 -14.45 1.47 -18.01
C ARG A 41 -13.60 2.57 -17.37
N MET A 42 -12.74 2.20 -16.43
CA MET A 42 -11.77 3.14 -15.86
C MET A 42 -10.61 3.36 -16.82
N ASP A 43 -10.00 4.54 -16.72
CA ASP A 43 -8.67 4.76 -17.25
C ASP A 43 -7.64 4.23 -16.22
N LEU A 44 -6.79 3.30 -16.66
CA LEU A 44 -5.80 2.61 -15.84
C LEU A 44 -4.38 2.86 -16.36
N ASP A 45 -4.15 3.97 -17.07
CA ASP A 45 -2.85 4.30 -17.68
C ASP A 45 -1.74 4.59 -16.63
N PHE A 46 -2.10 4.86 -15.36
CA PHE A 46 -1.17 5.13 -14.24
C PHE A 46 -0.03 6.14 -14.52
N GLY A 47 -0.16 6.93 -15.59
CA GLY A 47 0.85 7.83 -16.08
C GLY A 47 2.03 7.12 -16.76
N ARG A 48 2.80 7.91 -17.53
CA ARG A 48 4.01 7.44 -18.21
C ARG A 48 4.97 6.81 -17.19
N GLN A 49 5.42 5.58 -17.44
CA GLN A 49 6.32 4.83 -16.55
C GLN A 49 5.75 4.61 -15.12
N MET A 50 4.44 4.46 -14.98
CA MET A 50 3.75 4.18 -13.70
C MET A 50 3.96 5.26 -12.63
N GLU A 51 4.12 6.51 -13.05
CA GLU A 51 4.42 7.64 -12.16
C GLU A 51 3.36 7.80 -11.06
N LEU A 52 2.08 7.68 -11.39
CA LEU A 52 1.01 7.80 -10.41
C LEU A 52 1.05 6.67 -9.35
N ALA A 53 1.44 5.46 -9.75
CA ALA A 53 1.59 4.35 -8.82
C ALA A 53 2.76 4.57 -7.84
N LYS A 54 3.88 5.13 -8.32
CA LYS A 54 5.03 5.48 -7.47
C LYS A 54 4.70 6.62 -6.49
N ILE A 55 3.95 7.62 -6.94
CA ILE A 55 3.47 8.70 -6.06
C ILE A 55 2.53 8.13 -4.99
N ALA A 56 1.65 7.20 -5.35
CA ALA A 56 0.75 6.54 -4.40
C ALA A 56 1.53 5.74 -3.33
N ASP A 57 2.58 5.00 -3.73
CA ASP A 57 3.49 4.30 -2.80
C ASP A 57 4.14 5.28 -1.82
N PHE A 58 4.72 6.37 -2.31
CA PHE A 58 5.34 7.40 -1.47
C PHE A 58 4.32 8.02 -0.49
N ALA A 59 3.13 8.35 -0.97
CA ALA A 59 2.06 8.93 -0.15
C ALA A 59 1.60 7.94 0.95
N GLN A 60 1.48 6.66 0.63
CA GLN A 60 1.09 5.62 1.59
C GLN A 60 2.16 5.45 2.68
N LYS A 61 3.44 5.35 2.32
CA LYS A 61 4.55 5.29 3.28
C LYS A 61 4.60 6.51 4.18
N ALA A 62 4.46 7.72 3.62
CA ALA A 62 4.47 8.97 4.38
C ALA A 62 3.27 9.06 5.34
N PHE A 63 2.08 8.65 4.90
CA PHE A 63 0.89 8.58 5.74
C PHE A 63 1.11 7.65 6.94
N LEU A 64 1.62 6.44 6.70
CA LEU A 64 1.86 5.47 7.77
C LEU A 64 2.95 5.94 8.74
N ALA A 65 4.05 6.54 8.25
CA ALA A 65 5.08 7.13 9.11
C ALA A 65 4.48 8.16 10.07
N LYS A 66 3.69 9.09 9.53
CA LYS A 66 3.01 10.13 10.32
C LYS A 66 2.08 9.52 11.37
N ARG A 67 1.36 8.45 11.02
CA ARG A 67 0.47 7.73 11.95
C ARG A 67 1.26 7.02 13.06
N ALA A 68 2.34 6.32 12.71
CA ALA A 68 3.20 5.65 13.68
C ALA A 68 3.80 6.66 14.68
N GLN A 69 4.35 7.77 14.19
CA GLN A 69 4.88 8.84 15.04
C GLN A 69 3.81 9.48 15.93
N ALA A 70 2.59 9.69 15.40
CA ALA A 70 1.48 10.22 16.19
C ALA A 70 1.02 9.27 17.31
N LEU A 71 1.27 7.96 17.17
CA LEU A 71 1.06 6.96 18.21
C LEU A 71 2.25 6.84 19.19
N GLY A 72 3.31 7.64 19.01
CA GLY A 72 4.50 7.66 19.87
C GLY A 72 5.60 6.68 19.46
N TYR A 73 5.50 6.02 18.30
CA TYR A 73 6.57 5.15 17.81
C TYR A 73 7.72 5.96 17.21
N GLU A 74 8.94 5.58 17.55
CA GLU A 74 10.13 6.08 16.88
C GLU A 74 10.36 5.33 15.56
N ILE A 75 10.75 6.07 14.51
CA ILE A 75 11.03 5.53 13.18
C ILE A 75 12.45 5.91 12.73
N ARG A 76 13.05 5.04 11.92
CA ARG A 76 14.30 5.30 11.19
C ARG A 76 14.03 5.33 9.70
N GLN A 77 14.74 6.20 8.98
CA GLN A 77 14.72 6.22 7.51
C GLN A 77 15.56 5.07 6.97
N THR A 78 15.10 4.47 5.87
CA THR A 78 15.84 3.46 5.11
C THR A 78 16.00 3.93 3.66
N ARG A 79 16.71 3.16 2.84
CA ARG A 79 16.86 3.49 1.40
C ARG A 79 15.51 3.58 0.69
N ASP A 80 14.54 2.74 1.08
CA ASP A 80 13.31 2.51 0.33
C ASP A 80 12.04 3.01 1.06
N GLY A 81 12.22 3.67 2.22
CA GLY A 81 11.14 4.18 3.06
C GLY A 81 11.59 4.39 4.50
N TRP A 82 10.92 3.71 5.44
CA TRP A 82 11.18 3.80 6.87
C TRP A 82 10.83 2.50 7.59
N GLU A 83 11.37 2.31 8.79
CA GLU A 83 11.08 1.19 9.69
C GLU A 83 10.93 1.70 11.13
N LEU A 84 10.32 0.91 12.01
CA LEU A 84 10.30 1.20 13.46
C LEU A 84 11.71 1.06 14.05
N SER A 85 12.16 2.03 14.86
CA SER A 85 13.53 2.05 15.42
C SER A 85 13.84 0.82 16.28
N ALA A 86 12.87 0.30 17.03
CA ALA A 86 13.04 -0.83 17.94
C ALA A 86 12.83 -2.22 17.30
N SER A 87 12.51 -2.31 16.01
CA SER A 87 12.31 -3.63 15.39
C SER A 87 13.65 -4.34 15.22
N PRO A 88 13.87 -5.51 15.85
CA PRO A 88 15.05 -6.32 15.58
C PRO A 88 15.02 -6.71 14.09
N LYS A 89 16.15 -6.59 13.40
CA LYS A 89 16.31 -7.32 12.13
C LYS A 89 16.42 -8.80 12.49
N THR A 90 15.41 -9.59 12.15
CA THR A 90 15.58 -11.04 12.12
C THR A 90 16.57 -11.37 11.01
N SER A 91 17.60 -12.12 11.40
CA SER A 91 18.76 -12.57 10.64
C SER A 91 18.42 -13.25 9.32
#